data_AF-A0A7K2MM28-F1
#
_entry.id   AF-A0A7K2MM28-F1
#
_cell.length_a   1.000
_cell.length_b   1.000
_cell.length_c   1.000
_cell.angle_alpha   90.00
_cell.angle_beta   90.00
_cell.angle_gamma   90.00
#
_symmetry.space_group_name_H-M   'P 1'
#
loop_
_entity.id
_entity.type
_entity.pdbx_description
1 polymer ?
#
loop_
_entity_poly.entity_id
_entity_poly.type
_entity_poly.pdbx_seq_one_letter_code
_entity_poly.pdbx_strand_id
1 'polypeptide(L)'
;RVAAHLDSVAGPEGSGAEVTTVTGERGSTDFVLVRIPGRAGRSSGGTARTLGVVGRLGGVGARPEAVGLVSDADGAVAALATAAKLLDMRRRGDVLDGDVIVATHICPNAPTAPHDPVPFMDSPVDIATMNRHEVTGEMEAVLSVDTTKGNRIVNHKGLALSPTVKEGWVLKVSERLGELLAVVTGEPLVTYPVTTQDITPYG
;
A
#
# COMPACT_ATOMS: atom_id res chain seq x y z
N ARG A 1 19.10 -5.21 -3.49
CA ARG A 1 18.24 -4.58 -2.44
C ARG A 1 17.20 -3.73 -3.17
N VAL A 2 16.00 -3.56 -2.61
CA VAL A 2 14.85 -2.91 -3.29
C VAL A 2 15.18 -1.56 -3.92
N ALA A 3 15.93 -0.69 -3.22
CA ALA A 3 16.37 0.61 -3.76
C ALA A 3 17.13 0.48 -5.08
N ALA A 4 18.12 -0.43 -5.15
CA ALA A 4 18.88 -0.66 -6.38
C ALA A 4 18.02 -1.17 -7.56
N HIS A 5 16.93 -1.90 -7.28
CA HIS A 5 15.98 -2.28 -8.32
C HIS A 5 15.17 -1.08 -8.80
N LEU A 6 14.71 -0.22 -7.89
CA LEU A 6 13.99 0.99 -8.25
C LEU A 6 14.89 1.99 -9.01
N ASP A 7 16.15 2.11 -8.60
CA ASP A 7 17.14 2.96 -9.28
C ASP A 7 17.40 2.48 -10.72
N SER A 8 17.48 1.17 -10.94
CA SER A 8 17.68 0.65 -12.30
C SER A 8 16.47 0.91 -13.21
N VAL A 9 15.26 1.00 -12.65
CA VAL A 9 14.04 1.38 -13.38
C VAL A 9 13.97 2.88 -13.64
N ALA A 10 14.36 3.71 -12.65
CA ALA A 10 14.37 5.16 -12.75
C ALA A 10 15.45 5.70 -13.69
N GLY A 11 16.54 4.96 -13.87
CA GLY A 11 17.65 5.38 -14.72
C GLY A 11 18.53 6.46 -14.05
N PRO A 12 19.16 7.35 -14.84
CA PRO A 12 20.17 8.28 -14.33
C PRO A 12 19.70 9.24 -13.23
N GLU A 13 18.39 9.56 -13.19
CA GLU A 13 17.81 10.43 -12.16
C GLU A 13 17.72 9.75 -10.79
N GLY A 14 17.81 8.42 -10.75
CA GLY A 14 17.62 7.63 -9.53
C GLY A 14 16.16 7.59 -9.06
N SER A 15 15.86 6.65 -8.18
CA SER A 15 14.51 6.49 -7.63
C SER A 15 14.22 7.41 -6.45
N GLY A 16 15.27 7.90 -5.76
CA GLY A 16 15.12 8.57 -4.48
C GLY A 16 14.55 7.66 -3.38
N ALA A 17 14.65 6.34 -3.54
CA ALA A 17 14.15 5.39 -2.55
C ALA A 17 14.93 5.48 -1.23
N GLU A 18 14.21 5.81 -0.17
CA GLU A 18 14.71 5.83 1.20
C GLU A 18 14.37 4.48 1.86
N VAL A 19 15.39 3.82 2.43
CA VAL A 19 15.20 2.56 3.16
C VAL A 19 15.62 2.74 4.60
N THR A 20 14.69 2.48 5.52
CA THR A 20 14.91 2.58 6.97
C THR A 20 14.62 1.24 7.63
N THR A 21 15.65 0.59 8.18
CA THR A 21 15.46 -0.62 9.00
C THR A 21 14.97 -0.22 10.39
N VAL A 22 13.86 -0.80 10.82
CA VAL A 22 13.29 -0.62 12.16
C VAL A 22 13.23 -1.97 12.86
N THR A 23 13.69 -1.98 14.11
CA THR A 23 13.69 -3.19 14.95
C THR A 23 12.60 -3.06 16.00
N GLY A 24 11.73 -4.07 16.09
CA GLY A 24 10.77 -4.23 17.17
C GLY A 24 11.10 -5.47 18.00
N GLU A 25 10.21 -5.82 18.93
CA GLU A 25 10.46 -6.89 19.91
C GLU A 25 10.60 -8.29 19.28
N ARG A 26 9.93 -8.52 18.15
CA ARG A 26 9.84 -9.84 17.49
C ARG A 26 10.58 -9.91 16.16
N GLY A 27 11.43 -8.93 15.86
CA GLY A 27 12.24 -8.92 14.64
C GLY A 27 12.48 -7.52 14.09
N SER A 28 12.80 -7.43 12.81
CA SER A 28 12.99 -6.16 12.12
C SER A 28 12.30 -6.15 10.76
N THR A 29 12.09 -4.94 10.25
CA THR A 29 11.54 -4.72 8.91
C THR A 29 12.24 -3.53 8.24
N ASP A 30 12.35 -3.58 6.92
CA ASP A 30 12.87 -2.47 6.12
C ASP A 30 11.69 -1.66 5.59
N PHE A 31 11.47 -0.45 6.10
CA PHE A 31 10.55 0.51 5.48
C PHE A 31 11.17 1.08 4.22
N VAL A 32 10.36 1.23 3.18
CA VAL A 32 10.74 1.78 1.88
C VAL A 32 9.79 2.93 1.57
N LEU A 33 10.36 4.10 1.29
CA LEU A 33 9.60 5.28 0.87
C LEU A 33 10.20 5.84 -0.42
N VAL A 34 9.35 6.14 -1.40
CA VAL A 34 9.76 6.67 -2.69
C VAL A 34 8.91 7.90 -3.01
N ARG A 35 9.56 9.04 -3.19
CA ARG A 35 8.90 10.29 -3.62
C ARG A 35 9.07 10.44 -5.13
N ILE A 36 7.96 10.54 -5.85
CA ILE A 36 7.94 10.66 -7.31
C ILE A 36 7.33 12.02 -7.65
N PRO A 37 8.15 13.01 -8.03
CA PRO A 37 7.67 14.37 -8.31
C PRO A 37 6.74 14.43 -9.51
N GLY A 38 5.62 15.14 -9.35
CA GLY A 38 4.70 15.49 -10.43
C GLY A 38 5.11 16.79 -11.14
N ARG A 39 4.59 17.04 -12.34
CA ARG A 39 4.95 18.26 -13.11
C ARG A 39 4.52 19.56 -12.44
N ALA A 40 3.48 19.50 -11.63
CA ALA A 40 2.93 20.62 -10.86
C ALA A 40 2.76 20.25 -9.38
N GLY A 41 3.55 19.28 -8.90
CA GLY A 41 3.51 18.78 -7.54
C GLY A 41 4.02 19.79 -6.52
N ARG A 42 3.60 19.62 -5.26
CA ARG A 42 4.01 20.45 -4.11
C ARG A 42 5.52 20.44 -3.89
N SER A 43 6.17 19.30 -4.15
CA SER A 43 7.62 19.10 -4.03
C SER A 43 8.43 20.05 -4.91
N SER A 44 7.83 20.51 -6.02
CA SER A 44 8.42 21.43 -6.99
C SER A 44 7.81 22.84 -6.91
N GLY A 45 7.13 23.18 -5.81
CA GLY A 45 6.49 24.49 -5.60
C GLY A 45 5.16 24.68 -6.32
N GLY A 46 4.59 23.61 -6.89
CA GLY A 46 3.29 23.64 -7.56
C GLY A 46 2.10 23.53 -6.61
N THR A 47 0.92 23.32 -7.19
CA THR A 47 -0.36 23.30 -6.47
C THR A 47 -1.14 21.99 -6.60
N ALA A 48 -0.68 21.06 -7.44
CA ALA A 48 -1.32 19.76 -7.58
C ALA A 48 -1.15 18.94 -6.29
N ARG A 49 -2.20 18.19 -5.95
CA ARG A 49 -2.25 17.43 -4.69
C ARG A 49 -1.31 16.23 -4.71
N THR A 50 -0.79 15.89 -3.54
CA THR A 50 0.06 14.71 -3.35
C THR A 50 -0.77 13.49 -2.95
N LEU A 51 -0.62 12.39 -3.70
CA LEU A 51 -1.23 11.09 -3.38
C LEU A 51 -0.23 10.18 -2.66
N GLY A 52 -0.61 9.65 -1.51
CA GLY A 52 0.06 8.54 -0.86
C GLY A 52 -0.42 7.20 -1.42
N VAL A 53 0.48 6.28 -1.72
CA VAL A 53 0.16 4.87 -2.01
C VAL A 53 0.86 4.02 -0.96
N VAL A 54 0.09 3.39 -0.08
CA VAL A 54 0.62 2.65 1.07
C VAL A 54 0.29 1.17 0.92
N GLY A 55 1.32 0.35 0.71
CA GLY A 55 1.19 -1.11 0.80
C GLY A 55 1.27 -1.54 2.25
N ARG A 56 0.12 -1.83 2.87
CA ARG A 56 0.01 -2.23 4.28
C ARG A 56 -0.04 -3.76 4.40
N LEU A 57 0.71 -4.30 5.35
CA LEU A 57 0.87 -5.75 5.54
C LEU A 57 1.47 -6.10 6.91
N GLY A 58 1.41 -7.36 7.33
CA GLY A 58 2.25 -7.87 8.42
C GLY A 58 3.69 -8.16 7.97
N GLY A 59 3.84 -8.65 6.74
CA GLY A 59 5.13 -8.88 6.09
C GLY A 59 5.01 -9.64 4.77
N VAL A 60 6.10 -9.74 4.03
CA VAL A 60 6.13 -10.39 2.71
C VAL A 60 6.38 -11.90 2.79
N GLY A 61 6.84 -12.40 3.94
CA GLY A 61 7.03 -13.82 4.19
C GLY A 61 7.12 -14.13 5.69
N ALA A 62 7.02 -15.41 6.05
CA ALA A 62 7.10 -15.91 7.43
C ALA A 62 8.16 -17.00 7.54
N ARG A 63 9.42 -16.72 7.16
CA ARG A 63 10.51 -17.70 7.25
C ARG A 63 11.00 -17.86 8.69
N PRO A 64 11.39 -19.09 9.11
CA PRO A 64 11.47 -20.32 8.31
C PRO A 64 10.15 -21.09 8.13
N GLU A 65 9.07 -20.69 8.78
CA GLU A 65 7.80 -21.42 8.88
C GLU A 65 7.09 -21.59 7.53
N ALA A 66 7.19 -20.59 6.65
CA ALA A 66 6.65 -20.61 5.30
C ALA A 66 7.64 -20.05 4.26
N VAL A 67 7.89 -20.81 3.21
CA VAL A 67 8.68 -20.39 2.04
C VAL A 67 7.75 -19.86 0.95
N GLY A 68 8.07 -18.69 0.41
CA GLY A 68 7.28 -18.02 -0.63
C GLY A 68 6.75 -16.67 -0.15
N LEU A 69 5.76 -16.16 -0.88
CA LEU A 69 4.97 -14.99 -0.48
C LEU A 69 3.79 -15.46 0.38
N VAL A 70 3.52 -14.76 1.46
CA VAL A 70 2.34 -14.98 2.32
C VAL A 70 1.14 -14.17 1.81
N SER A 71 -0.02 -14.29 2.49
CA SER A 71 -1.25 -13.60 2.10
C SER A 71 -1.08 -12.09 1.93
N ASP A 72 -0.37 -11.47 2.86
CA ASP A 72 -0.29 -10.01 2.99
C ASP A 72 0.77 -9.38 2.08
N ALA A 73 1.60 -10.21 1.44
CA ALA A 73 2.70 -9.74 0.61
C ALA A 73 2.23 -8.88 -0.57
N ASP A 74 0.99 -9.06 -1.00
CA ASP A 74 0.37 -8.38 -2.14
C ASP A 74 0.34 -6.86 -1.93
N GLY A 75 0.21 -6.36 -0.69
CA GLY A 75 0.28 -4.93 -0.38
C GLY A 75 1.64 -4.32 -0.74
N ALA A 76 2.73 -4.94 -0.29
CA ALA A 76 4.09 -4.49 -0.61
C ALA A 76 4.42 -4.66 -2.10
N VAL A 77 3.98 -5.76 -2.72
CA VAL A 77 4.18 -5.98 -4.16
C VAL A 77 3.47 -4.91 -4.97
N ALA A 78 2.21 -4.59 -4.65
CA ALA A 78 1.44 -3.56 -5.34
C ALA A 78 2.08 -2.16 -5.17
N ALA A 79 2.53 -1.81 -3.96
CA ALA A 79 3.21 -0.55 -3.71
C ALA A 79 4.53 -0.45 -4.50
N LEU A 80 5.41 -1.45 -4.42
CA LEU A 80 6.69 -1.42 -5.13
C LEU A 80 6.52 -1.46 -6.65
N ALA A 81 5.54 -2.22 -7.15
CA ALA A 81 5.19 -2.21 -8.58
C ALA A 81 4.67 -0.84 -9.02
N THR A 82 3.88 -0.16 -8.19
CA THR A 82 3.42 1.22 -8.44
C THR A 82 4.60 2.18 -8.52
N ALA A 83 5.53 2.13 -7.55
CA ALA A 83 6.73 2.95 -7.58
C ALA A 83 7.56 2.70 -8.85
N ALA A 84 7.85 1.44 -9.17
CA ALA A 84 8.60 1.08 -10.37
C ALA A 84 7.90 1.57 -11.65
N LYS A 85 6.58 1.39 -11.76
CA LYS A 85 5.81 1.82 -12.93
C LYS A 85 5.84 3.34 -13.11
N LEU A 86 5.64 4.10 -12.03
CA LEU A 86 5.64 5.56 -12.08
C LEU A 86 7.04 6.13 -12.36
N LEU A 87 8.10 5.51 -11.83
CA LEU A 87 9.49 5.85 -12.17
C LEU A 87 9.79 5.59 -13.65
N ASP A 88 9.35 4.45 -14.20
CA ASP A 88 9.52 4.15 -15.63
C ASP A 88 8.72 5.11 -16.52
N MET A 89 7.49 5.48 -16.13
CA MET A 89 6.69 6.49 -16.82
C MET A 89 7.42 7.84 -16.85
N ARG A 90 7.88 8.31 -15.68
CA ARG A 90 8.62 9.58 -15.56
C ARG A 90 9.87 9.58 -16.43
N ARG A 91 10.66 8.50 -16.41
CA ARG A 91 11.86 8.34 -17.25
C ARG A 91 11.55 8.44 -18.75
N ARG A 92 10.34 8.11 -19.16
CA ARG A 92 9.86 8.20 -20.55
C ARG A 92 9.18 9.54 -20.87
N GLY A 93 9.12 10.47 -19.91
CA GLY A 93 8.44 11.76 -20.05
C GLY A 93 6.93 11.72 -19.80
N ASP A 94 6.39 10.59 -19.34
CA ASP A 94 4.99 10.46 -18.94
C ASP A 94 4.87 10.80 -17.44
N VAL A 95 4.64 12.08 -17.15
CA VAL A 95 4.70 12.64 -15.79
C VAL A 95 3.29 13.04 -15.33
N LEU A 96 2.91 12.57 -14.13
CA LEU A 96 1.64 12.94 -13.49
C LEU A 96 1.63 14.41 -13.06
N ASP A 97 0.42 14.95 -12.83
CA ASP A 97 0.24 16.34 -12.37
C ASP A 97 0.81 16.57 -10.96
N GLY A 98 0.40 15.74 -10.01
CA GLY A 98 0.78 15.81 -8.61
C GLY A 98 1.86 14.82 -8.22
N ASP A 99 2.48 15.06 -7.06
CA ASP A 99 3.44 14.13 -6.49
C ASP A 99 2.77 12.82 -6.07
N VAL A 100 3.50 11.72 -6.19
CA VAL A 100 3.10 10.45 -5.60
C VAL A 100 4.16 10.02 -4.60
N ILE A 101 3.74 9.73 -3.37
CA ILE A 101 4.61 9.16 -2.34
C ILE A 101 4.17 7.72 -2.13
N VAL A 102 5.06 6.78 -2.46
CA VAL A 102 4.81 5.35 -2.28
C VAL A 102 5.55 4.89 -1.05
N ALA A 103 4.85 4.19 -0.15
CA ALA A 103 5.45 3.64 1.06
C ALA A 103 4.98 2.21 1.34
N THR A 104 5.87 1.39 1.88
CA THR A 104 5.58 0.04 2.38
C THR A 104 6.72 -0.42 3.28
N HIS A 105 6.65 -1.66 3.78
CA HIS A 105 7.77 -2.30 4.43
C HIS A 105 7.96 -3.74 3.94
N ILE A 106 9.19 -4.23 4.06
CA ILE A 106 9.60 -5.55 3.60
C ILE A 106 10.13 -6.33 4.80
N CYS A 107 9.32 -7.27 5.29
CA CYS A 107 9.72 -8.25 6.30
C CYS A 107 9.63 -9.67 5.72
N PRO A 108 10.75 -10.35 5.43
CA PRO A 108 10.76 -11.69 4.83
C PRO A 108 10.48 -12.84 5.83
N ASN A 109 10.50 -12.52 7.12
CA ASN A 109 10.42 -13.41 8.28
C ASN A 109 9.49 -12.83 9.36
N ALA A 110 8.32 -12.37 8.92
CA ALA A 110 7.33 -11.79 9.80
C ALA A 110 6.78 -12.84 10.79
N PRO A 111 6.48 -12.42 12.04
CA PRO A 111 5.87 -13.30 13.02
C PRO A 111 4.47 -13.75 12.57
N THR A 112 4.04 -14.92 13.05
CA THR A 112 2.69 -15.45 12.82
C THR A 112 2.01 -15.78 14.14
N ALA A 113 0.70 -15.57 14.22
CA ALA A 113 -0.12 -15.96 15.36
C ALA A 113 -1.03 -17.15 15.01
N PRO A 114 -1.20 -18.14 15.91
CA PRO A 114 -2.14 -19.25 15.70
C PRO A 114 -3.57 -18.74 15.52
N HIS A 115 -4.20 -19.09 14.39
CA HIS A 115 -5.58 -18.74 14.05
C HIS A 115 -6.15 -19.74 13.00
N ASP A 116 -7.46 -19.99 13.02
CA ASP A 116 -8.18 -20.92 12.12
C ASP A 116 -9.17 -20.13 11.24
N PRO A 117 -9.26 -20.35 9.90
CA PRO A 117 -8.64 -21.42 9.09
C PRO A 117 -7.22 -21.15 8.61
N VAL A 118 -6.72 -19.92 8.81
CA VAL A 118 -5.39 -19.51 8.37
C VAL A 118 -4.67 -18.78 9.51
N PRO A 119 -3.36 -19.03 9.72
CA PRO A 119 -2.56 -18.25 10.67
C PRO A 119 -2.65 -16.76 10.35
N PHE A 120 -2.71 -15.93 11.37
CA PHE A 120 -2.61 -14.49 11.16
C PHE A 120 -1.16 -14.09 10.99
N MET A 121 -0.91 -13.35 9.92
CA MET A 121 0.32 -12.62 9.76
C MET A 121 0.35 -11.49 10.77
N ASP A 122 1.47 -11.37 11.45
CA ASP A 122 1.73 -10.30 12.40
C ASP A 122 2.97 -9.53 11.92
N SER A 123 3.21 -8.37 12.51
CA SER A 123 4.33 -7.50 12.14
C SER A 123 5.40 -7.48 13.24
N PRO A 124 6.68 -7.30 12.85
CA PRO A 124 7.75 -7.00 13.81
C PRO A 124 7.53 -5.72 14.61
N VAL A 125 6.73 -4.77 14.09
CA VAL A 125 6.48 -3.44 14.67
C VAL A 125 4.99 -3.14 14.76
N ASP A 126 4.60 -2.28 15.70
CA ASP A 126 3.21 -1.88 15.93
C ASP A 126 2.64 -0.94 14.84
N ILE A 127 1.32 -0.79 14.83
CA ILE A 127 0.60 0.08 13.87
C ILE A 127 1.05 1.54 13.99
N ALA A 128 1.36 2.01 15.20
CA ALA A 128 1.84 3.38 15.39
C ALA A 128 3.19 3.60 14.70
N THR A 129 4.09 2.62 14.77
CA THR A 129 5.38 2.63 14.07
C THR A 129 5.19 2.54 12.58
N MET A 130 4.33 1.65 12.08
CA MET A 130 3.96 1.60 10.66
C MET A 130 3.50 2.97 10.17
N ASN A 131 2.50 3.57 10.82
CA ASN A 131 1.97 4.88 10.44
C ASN A 131 3.05 5.97 10.38
N ARG A 132 4.00 5.99 11.33
CA ARG A 132 5.11 6.97 11.33
C ARG A 132 6.04 6.84 10.13
N HIS A 133 6.19 5.64 9.57
CA HIS A 133 7.10 5.37 8.46
C HIS A 133 6.39 5.25 7.11
N GLU A 134 5.09 4.95 7.09
CA GLU A 134 4.29 4.76 5.87
C GLU A 134 3.50 6.02 5.46
N VAL A 135 3.15 6.88 6.42
CA VAL A 135 2.31 8.05 6.16
C VAL A 135 3.09 9.32 6.48
N THR A 136 3.15 10.23 5.52
CA THR A 136 3.80 11.54 5.70
C THR A 136 2.75 12.65 5.70
N GLY A 137 3.06 13.76 6.38
CA GLY A 137 2.19 14.95 6.37
C GLY A 137 2.06 15.62 4.99
N GLU A 138 2.87 15.18 4.01
CA GLU A 138 2.81 15.64 2.62
C GLU A 138 1.63 14.99 1.85
N MET A 139 1.13 13.83 2.31
CA MET A 139 0.05 13.09 1.64
C MET A 139 -1.31 13.76 1.91
N GLU A 140 -1.99 14.23 0.85
CA GLU A 140 -3.32 14.84 0.95
C GLU A 140 -4.45 13.81 0.80
N ALA A 141 -4.13 12.61 0.32
CA ALA A 141 -4.97 11.42 0.30
C ALA A 141 -4.09 10.17 0.35
N VAL A 142 -4.61 9.06 0.86
CA VAL A 142 -3.90 7.78 0.89
C VAL A 142 -4.74 6.70 0.22
N LEU A 143 -4.16 6.07 -0.81
CA LEU A 143 -4.62 4.79 -1.33
C LEU A 143 -3.88 3.68 -0.58
N SER A 144 -4.55 3.05 0.37
CA SER A 144 -4.00 1.91 1.10
C SER A 144 -4.36 0.61 0.39
N VAL A 145 -3.35 -0.21 0.11
CA VAL A 145 -3.49 -1.54 -0.44
C VAL A 145 -3.22 -2.54 0.69
N ASP A 146 -4.27 -3.23 1.10
CA ASP A 146 -4.24 -4.31 2.07
C ASP A 146 -4.91 -5.54 1.45
N THR A 147 -4.38 -6.72 1.73
CA THR A 147 -4.86 -7.97 1.16
C THR A 147 -5.23 -8.93 2.25
N THR A 148 -6.51 -9.32 2.26
CA THR A 148 -7.01 -10.38 3.13
C THR A 148 -7.51 -11.55 2.29
N LYS A 149 -6.90 -12.73 2.48
CA LYS A 149 -7.33 -13.98 1.83
C LYS A 149 -8.34 -14.76 2.69
N GLY A 150 -8.61 -14.28 3.90
CA GLY A 150 -9.52 -14.89 4.88
C GLY A 150 -10.92 -14.27 4.94
N ASN A 151 -11.19 -13.19 4.20
CA ASN A 151 -12.51 -12.56 4.21
C ASN A 151 -13.56 -13.49 3.59
N ARG A 152 -14.59 -13.83 4.37
CA ARG A 152 -15.68 -14.74 3.96
C ARG A 152 -16.85 -14.03 3.28
N ILE A 153 -16.96 -12.71 3.44
CA ILE A 153 -17.98 -11.88 2.80
C ILE A 153 -17.60 -11.60 1.34
N VAL A 154 -16.32 -11.28 1.11
CA VAL A 154 -15.76 -11.08 -0.23
C VAL A 154 -14.39 -11.74 -0.34
N ASN A 155 -14.29 -12.74 -1.21
CA ASN A 155 -13.04 -13.38 -1.58
C ASN A 155 -12.95 -13.40 -3.10
N HIS A 156 -12.45 -12.30 -3.66
CA HIS A 156 -12.41 -12.04 -5.09
C HIS A 156 -10.96 -11.93 -5.55
N LYS A 157 -10.62 -12.62 -6.64
CA LYS A 157 -9.33 -12.46 -7.30
C LYS A 157 -9.36 -11.21 -8.15
N GLY A 158 -8.78 -10.13 -7.63
CA GLY A 158 -8.79 -8.82 -8.27
C GLY A 158 -8.82 -7.73 -7.21
N LEU A 159 -9.52 -6.64 -7.51
CA LEU A 159 -9.70 -5.51 -6.60
C LEU A 159 -11.18 -5.40 -6.24
N ALA A 160 -11.45 -5.11 -4.97
CA ALA A 160 -12.78 -4.76 -4.49
C ALA A 160 -12.75 -3.38 -3.86
N LEU A 161 -13.81 -2.60 -4.07
CA LEU A 161 -13.96 -1.26 -3.51
C LEU A 161 -14.96 -1.31 -2.34
N SER A 162 -14.58 -0.76 -1.21
CA SER A 162 -15.48 -0.62 -0.06
C SER A 162 -16.43 0.58 -0.20
N PRO A 163 -17.59 0.56 0.48
CA PRO A 163 -18.35 1.76 0.78
C PRO A 163 -17.48 2.80 1.51
N THR A 164 -17.71 4.08 1.25
CA THR A 164 -16.96 5.13 1.95
C THR A 164 -17.47 5.24 3.39
N VAL A 165 -16.59 5.10 4.37
CA VAL A 165 -16.92 5.34 5.78
C VAL A 165 -16.39 6.72 6.18
N LYS A 166 -17.26 7.56 6.74
CA LYS A 166 -16.89 8.90 7.22
C LYS A 166 -17.65 9.22 8.51
N GLU A 167 -16.92 9.51 9.58
CA GLU A 167 -17.49 10.02 10.85
C GLU A 167 -18.68 9.18 11.37
N GLY A 168 -18.55 7.85 11.30
CA GLY A 168 -19.59 6.91 11.71
C GLY A 168 -20.66 6.60 10.66
N TRP A 169 -20.63 7.25 9.49
CA TRP A 169 -21.55 7.00 8.39
C TRP A 169 -20.94 6.04 7.36
N VAL A 170 -21.72 5.02 6.98
CA VAL A 170 -21.43 4.21 5.78
C VAL A 170 -22.17 4.85 4.60
N LEU A 171 -21.42 5.45 3.69
CA LEU A 171 -21.91 6.11 2.49
C LEU A 171 -21.92 5.16 1.29
N LYS A 172 -22.69 5.50 0.26
CA LYS A 172 -22.70 4.74 -1.00
C LYS A 172 -21.30 4.61 -1.60
N VAL A 173 -21.08 3.52 -2.32
CA VAL A 173 -19.86 3.32 -3.12
C VAL A 173 -19.75 4.44 -4.15
N SER A 174 -18.54 4.94 -4.36
CA SER A 174 -18.29 6.03 -5.31
C SER A 174 -18.39 5.52 -6.74
N GLU A 175 -19.38 5.96 -7.50
CA GLU A 175 -19.56 5.60 -8.92
C GLU A 175 -18.30 5.89 -9.75
N ARG A 176 -17.68 7.06 -9.55
CA ARG A 176 -16.46 7.43 -10.28
C ARG A 176 -15.28 6.50 -9.99
N LEU A 177 -15.15 6.05 -8.74
CA LEU A 177 -14.11 5.07 -8.40
C LEU A 177 -14.48 3.67 -8.95
N GLY A 178 -15.78 3.35 -9.00
CA GLY A 178 -16.29 2.14 -9.62
C GLY A 178 -15.99 2.06 -11.12
N GLU A 179 -16.26 3.14 -11.85
CA GLU A 179 -15.93 3.27 -13.28
C GLU A 179 -14.42 3.14 -13.52
N LEU A 180 -13.60 3.82 -12.72
CA LEU A 180 -12.15 3.72 -12.81
C LEU A 180 -11.69 2.27 -12.57
N LEU A 181 -12.26 1.61 -11.57
CA LEU A 181 -11.92 0.22 -11.28
C LEU A 181 -12.24 -0.67 -12.47
N ALA A 182 -13.44 -0.54 -13.04
CA ALA A 182 -13.86 -1.33 -14.20
C ALA A 182 -12.98 -1.10 -15.43
N VAL A 183 -12.52 0.14 -15.66
CA VAL A 183 -11.56 0.45 -16.74
C VAL A 183 -10.21 -0.23 -16.51
N VAL A 184 -9.70 -0.21 -15.27
CA VAL A 184 -8.38 -0.77 -14.93
C VAL A 184 -8.39 -2.30 -14.93
N THR A 185 -9.46 -2.92 -14.43
CA THR A 185 -9.55 -4.38 -14.31
C THR A 185 -10.11 -5.04 -15.56
N GLY A 186 -10.91 -4.33 -16.37
CA GLY A 186 -11.71 -4.91 -17.45
C GLY A 186 -12.91 -5.72 -16.96
N GLU A 187 -13.25 -5.63 -15.66
CA GLU A 187 -14.28 -6.41 -15.00
C GLU A 187 -15.33 -5.47 -14.35
N PRO A 188 -16.57 -5.93 -14.13
CA PRO A 188 -17.55 -5.16 -13.35
C PRO A 188 -17.03 -4.79 -11.96
N LEU A 189 -17.51 -3.67 -11.42
CA LEU A 189 -17.21 -3.24 -10.05
C LEU A 189 -17.55 -4.35 -9.04
N VAL A 190 -16.56 -4.76 -8.25
CA VAL A 190 -16.75 -5.62 -7.08
C VAL A 190 -16.78 -4.77 -5.82
N THR A 191 -17.84 -4.89 -5.03
CA THR A 191 -18.00 -4.22 -3.74
C THR A 191 -18.53 -5.22 -2.71
N TYR A 192 -18.49 -4.85 -1.44
CA TYR A 192 -18.97 -5.67 -0.32
C TYR A 192 -19.75 -4.83 0.69
N PRO A 193 -20.67 -5.44 1.45
CA PRO A 193 -21.41 -4.74 2.49
C PRO A 193 -20.46 -4.35 3.65
N VAL A 194 -20.66 -3.15 4.16
CA VAL A 194 -20.10 -2.67 5.42
C VAL A 194 -21.27 -2.18 6.27
N THR A 195 -21.27 -2.54 7.55
CA THR A 195 -22.29 -2.16 8.52
C THR A 195 -21.72 -1.15 9.50
N THR A 196 -22.59 -0.39 10.17
CA THR A 196 -22.15 0.54 11.21
C THR A 196 -21.50 -0.17 12.39
N GLN A 197 -21.81 -1.45 12.61
CA GLN A 197 -21.23 -2.31 13.65
C GLN A 197 -19.78 -2.70 13.33
N ASP A 198 -19.39 -2.64 12.05
CA ASP A 198 -18.01 -2.88 11.63
C ASP A 198 -17.10 -1.67 11.91
N ILE A 199 -17.68 -0.51 12.25
CA ILE A 199 -16.93 0.70 12.60
C ILE A 199 -16.43 0.55 14.03
N THR A 200 -15.21 0.04 14.17
CA THR A 200 -14.50 0.02 15.44
C THR A 200 -13.85 1.38 15.70
N PRO A 201 -13.86 1.90 16.96
CA PRO A 201 -13.05 3.05 17.30
C PRO A 201 -11.60 2.81 16.89
N TYR A 202 -10.96 3.80 16.26
CA TYR A 202 -9.51 3.79 16.16
C TYR A 202 -8.97 3.89 17.60
N GLY A 203 -8.13 2.92 18.00
CA GLY A 203 -7.49 2.88 19.31
C GLY A 203 -6.63 4.10 19.58
#